data_AF-A0A7X0WH19-F1
#
_entry.id   AF-A0A7X0WH19-F1
#
_cell.length_a   1.000
_cell.length_b   1.000
_cell.length_c   1.000
_cell.angle_alpha   90.00
_cell.angle_beta   90.00
_cell.angle_gamma   90.00
#
_symmetry.space_group_name_H-M   'P 1'
#
loop_
_entity.id
_entity.type
_entity.pdbx_description
1 polymer ?
#
loop_
_entity_poly.entity_id
_entity_poly.type
_entity_poly.pdbx_seq_one_letter_code
_entity_poly.pdbx_strand_id
1 'polypeptide(L)'
;SLSGADLNNAELGRADLTHADLSCTSLRRTNFKDANLSGADLSWVSCWQDVKGLTVIAVQVDTTRRNNQITYIKELDIWTTGCFQGTLDELKASIEKTHGDNVKLRKRYYRVIDFILREAKE
;
A
#
# COMPACT_ATOMS: atom_id res chain seq x y z
N SER A 1 11.90 -15.14 0.03
CA SER A 1 11.48 -13.97 0.82
C SER A 1 12.45 -12.84 0.51
N LEU A 2 11.91 -11.65 0.25
CA LEU A 2 12.63 -10.39 0.06
C LEU A 2 12.30 -9.41 1.22
N SER A 3 11.75 -9.92 2.32
CA SER A 3 11.30 -9.10 3.44
C SER A 3 12.42 -8.22 3.98
N GLY A 4 12.12 -6.93 4.18
CA GLY A 4 13.06 -5.94 4.71
C GLY A 4 14.19 -5.56 3.74
N ALA A 5 14.20 -6.08 2.51
CA ALA A 5 15.22 -5.74 1.53
C ALA A 5 15.10 -4.26 1.08
N ASP A 6 16.26 -3.63 0.89
CA ASP A 6 16.34 -2.40 0.12
C ASP A 6 16.32 -2.76 -1.38
N LEU A 7 15.19 -2.51 -2.04
CA LEU A 7 15.00 -2.73 -3.47
C LEU A 7 14.97 -1.41 -4.24
N ASN A 8 15.53 -0.35 -3.66
CA ASN A 8 15.56 0.96 -4.29
C ASN A 8 16.32 0.90 -5.62
N ASN A 9 15.71 1.42 -6.69
CA ASN A 9 16.21 1.37 -8.07
C ASN A 9 16.37 -0.05 -8.64
N ALA A 10 15.75 -1.07 -8.03
CA ALA A 10 15.78 -2.42 -8.58
C ALA A 10 14.97 -2.49 -9.89
N GLU A 11 15.49 -3.25 -10.86
CA GLU A 11 14.84 -3.51 -12.14
C GLU A 11 14.13 -4.87 -12.07
N LEU A 12 12.87 -4.88 -11.64
CA LEU A 12 12.02 -6.06 -11.49
C LEU A 12 10.98 -6.19 -12.62
N GLY A 13 11.22 -5.53 -13.75
CA GLY A 13 10.33 -5.60 -14.90
C GLY A 13 10.20 -7.02 -15.43
N ARG A 14 8.98 -7.46 -15.73
CA ARG A 14 8.63 -8.84 -16.17
C ARG A 14 8.98 -9.95 -15.17
N ALA A 15 9.36 -9.60 -13.94
CA ALA A 15 9.62 -10.61 -12.92
C ALA A 15 8.32 -11.31 -12.51
N ASP A 16 8.42 -12.60 -12.24
CA ASP A 16 7.38 -13.35 -11.54
C ASP A 16 7.61 -13.22 -10.03
N LEU A 17 6.79 -12.41 -9.39
CA LEU A 17 6.77 -12.15 -7.95
C LEU A 17 5.49 -12.71 -7.31
N THR A 18 4.87 -13.71 -7.96
CA THR A 18 3.68 -14.37 -7.44
C THR A 18 3.97 -14.95 -6.06
N HIS A 19 3.15 -14.60 -5.07
CA HIS A 19 3.33 -14.97 -3.65
C HIS A 19 4.68 -14.56 -3.04
N ALA A 20 5.38 -13.60 -3.63
CA ALA A 20 6.62 -13.09 -3.07
C ALA A 20 6.34 -12.30 -1.78
N ASP A 21 7.16 -12.57 -0.76
CA ASP A 21 7.19 -11.76 0.46
C ASP A 21 8.07 -10.53 0.23
N LEU A 22 7.43 -9.38 -0.01
CA LEU A 22 8.02 -8.05 -0.20
C LEU A 22 7.73 -7.15 1.03
N SER A 23 7.37 -7.76 2.16
CA SER A 23 7.01 -7.02 3.36
C SER A 23 8.18 -6.18 3.87
N CYS A 24 7.91 -5.02 4.48
CA CYS A 24 8.95 -4.14 5.05
C CYS A 24 10.02 -3.63 4.06
N THR A 25 9.83 -3.79 2.74
CA THR A 25 10.82 -3.36 1.74
C THR A 25 10.79 -1.84 1.51
N SER A 26 11.84 -1.32 0.87
CA SER A 26 11.84 0.02 0.26
C SER A 26 11.85 -0.14 -1.26
N LEU A 27 10.83 0.40 -1.94
CA LEU A 27 10.61 0.24 -3.38
C LEU A 27 10.82 1.54 -4.17
N ARG A 28 11.67 2.45 -3.66
CA ARG A 28 11.88 3.74 -4.30
C ARG A 28 12.51 3.54 -5.68
N ARG A 29 11.90 4.11 -6.72
CA ARG A 29 12.37 4.02 -8.12
C ARG A 29 12.46 2.58 -8.65
N THR A 30 11.81 1.62 -8.00
CA THR A 30 11.77 0.24 -8.47
C THR A 30 10.90 0.14 -9.71
N ASN A 31 11.36 -0.64 -10.70
CA ASN A 31 10.63 -0.88 -11.93
C ASN A 31 9.89 -2.22 -11.86
N PHE A 32 8.56 -2.18 -11.85
CA PHE A 32 7.67 -3.34 -11.90
C PHE A 32 6.93 -3.47 -13.24
N LYS A 33 7.42 -2.81 -14.31
CA LYS A 33 6.77 -2.88 -15.62
C LYS A 33 6.58 -4.33 -16.07
N ASP A 34 5.34 -4.72 -16.34
CA ASP A 34 4.94 -6.07 -16.74
C ASP A 34 5.24 -7.18 -15.70
N ALA A 35 5.53 -6.82 -14.44
CA ALA A 35 5.78 -7.79 -13.37
C ALA A 35 4.47 -8.42 -12.86
N ASN A 36 4.52 -9.69 -12.46
CA ASN A 36 3.38 -10.36 -11.82
C ASN A 36 3.53 -10.33 -10.31
N LEU A 37 2.69 -9.55 -9.62
CA LEU A 37 2.66 -9.41 -8.16
C LEU A 37 1.46 -10.12 -7.51
N SER A 38 0.84 -11.06 -8.23
CA SER A 38 -0.35 -11.77 -7.74
C SER A 38 -0.08 -12.44 -6.41
N GLY A 39 -0.82 -12.05 -5.37
CA GLY A 39 -0.67 -12.62 -4.03
C GLY A 39 0.63 -12.29 -3.30
N ALA A 40 1.42 -11.32 -3.78
CA ALA A 40 2.60 -10.83 -3.07
C ALA A 40 2.21 -10.13 -1.75
N ASP A 41 3.04 -10.27 -0.72
CA ASP A 41 2.89 -9.54 0.55
C ASP A 41 3.62 -8.19 0.46
N LEU A 42 2.86 -7.11 0.45
CA LEU A 42 3.28 -5.72 0.32
C LEU A 42 2.98 -4.93 1.61
N SER A 43 2.78 -5.65 2.73
CA SER A 43 2.63 -5.05 4.05
C SER A 43 3.91 -4.31 4.47
N TRP A 44 3.76 -3.23 5.24
CA TRP A 44 4.88 -2.44 5.76
C TRP A 44 5.86 -1.86 4.74
N VAL A 45 5.55 -1.87 3.44
CA VAL A 45 6.41 -1.22 2.45
C VAL A 45 6.57 0.25 2.83
N SER A 46 7.82 0.63 3.06
CA SER A 46 8.17 1.91 3.67
C SER A 46 8.14 3.07 2.68
N CYS A 47 8.30 2.78 1.39
CA CYS A 47 8.40 3.80 0.35
C CYS A 47 7.96 3.26 -1.02
N TRP A 48 7.01 3.96 -1.64
CA TRP A 48 6.47 3.70 -2.98
C TRP A 48 6.86 4.79 -3.99
N GLN A 49 7.86 5.61 -3.67
CA GLN A 49 8.17 6.80 -4.44
C GLN A 49 8.80 6.46 -5.80
N ASP A 50 8.32 7.11 -6.87
CA ASP A 50 8.82 6.94 -8.26
C ASP A 50 8.76 5.50 -8.80
N VAL A 51 7.85 4.66 -8.28
CA VAL A 51 7.66 3.30 -8.80
C VAL A 51 7.19 3.35 -10.27
N LYS A 52 7.73 2.47 -11.11
CA LYS A 52 7.35 2.35 -12.52
C LYS A 52 6.54 1.09 -12.77
N GLY A 53 5.57 1.17 -13.67
CA GLY A 53 4.77 0.02 -14.11
C GLY A 53 3.61 -0.35 -13.18
N LEU A 54 3.46 0.35 -12.06
CA LEU A 54 2.32 0.27 -11.16
C LEU A 54 1.82 1.68 -10.85
N THR A 55 0.51 1.81 -10.73
CA THR A 55 -0.18 3.01 -10.28
C THR A 55 -0.43 2.87 -8.79
N VAL A 56 0.46 3.50 -8.02
CA VAL A 56 0.42 3.44 -6.56
C VAL A 56 0.09 4.82 -6.00
N ILE A 57 -0.97 4.88 -5.20
CA ILE A 57 -1.41 6.09 -4.52
C ILE A 57 -1.21 5.87 -3.02
N ALA A 58 -0.21 6.54 -2.47
CA ALA A 58 0.19 6.38 -1.07
C ALA A 58 0.01 7.71 -0.32
N VAL A 59 -0.85 7.72 0.70
CA VAL A 59 -1.23 8.92 1.43
C VAL A 59 -0.98 8.75 2.91
N GLN A 60 -0.28 9.71 3.51
CA GLN A 60 -0.06 9.72 4.95
C GLN A 60 -1.32 10.21 5.66
N VAL A 61 -1.80 9.41 6.61
CA VAL A 61 -2.84 9.80 7.55
C VAL A 61 -2.15 10.47 8.73
N ASP A 62 -2.31 11.80 8.84
CA ASP A 62 -1.78 12.55 9.96
C ASP A 62 -2.45 12.10 11.27
N THR A 63 -1.73 11.30 12.04
CA THR A 63 -2.15 10.71 13.31
C THR A 63 -0.99 10.73 14.29
N THR A 64 -1.26 10.45 15.56
CA THR A 64 -0.20 10.39 16.60
C THR A 64 0.78 9.24 16.40
N ARG A 65 0.49 8.27 15.51
CA ARG A 65 1.37 7.16 15.17
C ARG A 65 2.29 7.56 14.02
N ARG A 66 3.60 7.49 14.25
CA ARG A 66 4.60 7.54 13.17
C ARG A 66 4.30 6.38 12.20
N ASN A 67 4.22 6.67 10.90
CA ASN A 67 4.03 5.72 9.80
C ASN A 67 2.60 5.17 9.63
N ASN A 68 1.59 6.03 9.75
CA ASN A 68 0.24 5.69 9.34
C ASN A 68 0.01 6.10 7.87
N GLN A 69 0.45 5.27 6.93
CA GLN A 69 0.20 5.47 5.50
C GLN A 69 -0.89 4.51 5.04
N ILE A 70 -1.79 4.99 4.18
CA ILE A 70 -2.68 4.14 3.39
C ILE A 70 -2.15 4.16 1.97
N THR A 71 -1.95 2.98 1.41
CA THR A 71 -1.52 2.83 0.02
C THR A 71 -2.55 2.02 -0.74
N TYR A 72 -2.86 2.45 -1.95
CA TYR A 72 -3.68 1.72 -2.90
C TYR A 72 -2.88 1.41 -4.15
N ILE A 73 -2.99 0.17 -4.63
CA ILE A 73 -2.31 -0.34 -5.81
C ILE A 73 -3.37 -0.71 -6.83
N LYS A 74 -3.53 0.12 -7.86
CA LYS A 74 -4.66 0.05 -8.80
C LYS A 74 -4.67 -1.27 -9.58
N GLU A 75 -3.51 -1.75 -10.02
CA GLU A 75 -3.38 -2.95 -10.84
C GLU A 75 -3.73 -4.24 -10.07
N LEU A 76 -3.60 -4.21 -8.75
CA LEU A 76 -3.91 -5.35 -7.88
C LEU A 76 -5.26 -5.22 -7.17
N ASP A 77 -5.85 -4.02 -7.20
CA ASP A 77 -6.99 -3.63 -6.37
C ASP A 77 -6.79 -3.90 -4.87
N ILE A 78 -5.55 -3.69 -4.40
CA ILE A 78 -5.13 -3.97 -3.02
C ILE A 78 -4.86 -2.67 -2.27
N TRP A 79 -5.28 -2.67 -1.00
CA TRP A 79 -5.02 -1.63 -0.02
C TRP A 79 -4.05 -2.13 1.04
N THR A 80 -3.07 -1.30 1.39
CA THR A 80 -2.14 -1.60 2.48
C THR A 80 -2.10 -0.46 3.50
N THR A 81 -1.99 -0.83 4.78
CA THR A 81 -1.73 0.13 5.87
C THR A 81 -1.04 -0.55 7.04
N GLY A 82 0.24 -0.22 7.26
CA GLY A 82 1.06 -0.95 8.24
C GLY A 82 1.08 -2.45 7.95
N CYS A 83 0.62 -3.26 8.90
CA CYS A 83 0.52 -4.72 8.75
C CYS A 83 -0.68 -5.20 7.93
N PHE A 84 -1.64 -4.32 7.64
CA PHE A 84 -2.83 -4.69 6.90
C PHE A 84 -2.53 -4.71 5.41
N GLN A 85 -2.98 -5.77 4.75
CA GLN A 85 -3.13 -5.89 3.31
C GLN A 85 -4.49 -6.53 3.03
N GLY A 86 -5.26 -5.95 2.11
CA GLY A 86 -6.56 -6.51 1.74
C GLY A 86 -7.36 -5.62 0.81
N THR A 87 -8.63 -5.94 0.70
CA THR A 87 -9.62 -5.19 -0.09
C THR A 87 -10.08 -3.92 0.63
N LEU A 88 -10.77 -3.04 -0.09
CA LEU A 88 -11.36 -1.83 0.49
C LEU A 88 -12.33 -2.12 1.63
N ASP A 89 -13.14 -3.18 1.51
CA ASP A 89 -14.14 -3.53 2.52
C ASP A 89 -13.50 -4.08 3.79
N GLU A 90 -12.44 -4.89 3.65
CA GLU A 90 -11.63 -5.36 4.76
C GLU A 90 -10.90 -4.20 5.46
N LEU A 91 -10.40 -3.23 4.70
CA LEU A 91 -9.77 -2.02 5.26
C LEU A 91 -10.77 -1.24 6.11
N LYS A 92 -11.98 -1.01 5.58
CA LYS A 92 -13.05 -0.31 6.33
C LYS A 92 -13.42 -1.07 7.59
N ALA A 93 -13.61 -2.39 7.52
CA ALA A 93 -13.91 -3.22 8.68
C ALA A 93 -12.78 -3.16 9.74
N SER A 94 -11.52 -3.17 9.31
CA SER A 94 -10.35 -3.03 10.19
C SER A 94 -10.31 -1.67 10.87
N ILE A 95 -10.63 -0.58 10.16
CA ILE A 95 -10.72 0.78 10.71
C ILE A 95 -11.84 0.87 11.75
N GLU A 96 -13.04 0.34 11.46
CA GLU A 96 -14.15 0.34 12.41
C GLU A 96 -13.81 -0.45 13.68
N LYS A 97 -13.14 -1.61 13.53
CA LYS A 97 -12.72 -2.44 14.66
C LYS A 97 -11.63 -1.78 15.51
N THR A 98 -10.63 -1.17 14.87
CA THR A 98 -9.45 -0.61 15.55
C THR A 98 -9.73 0.79 16.14
N HIS A 99 -10.66 1.53 15.55
CA HIS A 99 -10.93 2.93 15.89
C HIS A 99 -12.41 3.20 16.20
N GLY A 100 -13.17 2.18 16.59
CA GLY A 100 -14.60 2.30 16.90
C GLY A 100 -14.93 3.41 17.91
N ASP A 101 -14.06 3.60 18.91
CA ASP A 101 -14.23 4.62 19.95
C ASP A 101 -13.75 6.02 19.53
N ASN A 102 -13.01 6.14 18.41
CA ASN A 102 -12.40 7.39 17.96
C ASN A 102 -12.95 7.86 16.61
N VAL A 103 -14.13 8.49 16.67
CA VAL A 103 -14.84 9.03 15.50
C VAL A 103 -14.00 10.02 14.69
N LYS A 104 -13.16 10.84 15.34
CA LYS A 104 -12.32 11.83 14.65
C LYS A 104 -11.28 11.14 13.76
N LEU A 105 -10.63 10.11 14.30
CA LEU A 105 -9.62 9.34 13.58
C LEU A 105 -10.23 8.61 12.39
N ARG A 106 -11.36 7.93 12.62
CA ARG A 106 -12.12 7.26 11.56
C ARG A 106 -12.45 8.21 10.40
N LYS A 107 -12.96 9.40 10.69
CA LYS A 107 -13.24 10.42 9.65
C LYS A 107 -11.98 10.82 8.85
N ARG A 108 -10.79 10.81 9.45
CA ARG A 108 -9.53 11.08 8.72
C ARG A 108 -9.20 9.94 7.76
N TYR A 109 -9.31 8.69 8.21
CA TYR A 109 -9.11 7.52 7.35
C TYR A 109 -10.06 7.53 6.15
N TYR A 110 -11.36 7.74 6.37
CA TYR A 110 -12.34 7.79 5.27
C TYR A 110 -12.06 8.94 4.29
N ARG A 111 -11.66 10.13 4.76
CA ARG A 111 -11.26 11.22 3.86
C ARG A 111 -10.08 10.86 2.98
N VAL A 112 -9.10 10.14 3.54
CA VAL A 112 -7.94 9.66 2.78
C VAL A 112 -8.35 8.59 1.77
N ILE A 113 -9.21 7.66 2.17
CA ILE A 113 -9.76 6.63 1.26
C ILE A 113 -10.52 7.30 0.10
N ASP A 114 -11.40 8.26 0.39
CA ASP A 114 -12.17 8.98 -0.63
C ASP A 114 -11.27 9.76 -1.59
N PHE A 115 -10.22 10.39 -1.05
CA PHE A 115 -9.20 11.05 -1.86
C PHE A 115 -8.52 10.05 -2.80
N ILE A 116 -8.00 8.93 -2.26
CA ILE A 116 -7.34 7.89 -3.05
C ILE A 116 -8.26 7.35 -4.14
N LEU A 117 -9.52 7.07 -3.82
CA LEU A 117 -10.52 6.57 -4.77
C LEU A 117 -10.83 7.57 -5.89
N ARG A 118 -10.74 8.87 -5.61
CA ARG A 118 -10.91 9.91 -6.62
C ARG A 118 -9.69 9.97 -7.53
N GLU A 119 -8.49 10.04 -6.96
CA GLU A 119 -7.24 10.06 -7.75
C GLU A 119 -7.06 8.77 -8.56
N ALA A 120 -7.58 7.63 -8.08
CA ALA A 120 -7.54 6.35 -8.80
C ALA A 120 -8.46 6.30 -10.03
N LYS A 121 -9.49 7.15 -10.08
CA LYS A 121 -10.46 7.21 -11.19
C LYS A 121 -10.01 8.13 -12.32
N GLU A 122 -9.12 9.07 -12.03
CA GLU A 122 -8.45 9.92 -13.01
C GLU A 122 -7.38 9.12 -13.79
#